data_AF-A0A7R9PZY4-F1
#
_entry.id   AF-A0A7R9PZY4-F1
#
_cell.length_a   1.000
_cell.length_b   1.000
_cell.length_c   1.000
_cell.angle_alpha   90.00
_cell.angle_beta   90.00
_cell.angle_gamma   90.00
#
_symmetry.space_group_name_H-M   'P 1'
#
loop_
_entity.id
_entity.type
_entity.pdbx_description
1 polymer ?
#
loop_
_entity_poly.entity_id
_entity_poly.type
_entity_poly.pdbx_seq_one_letter_code
_entity_poly.pdbx_strand_id
1 'polypeptide(L)'
;MDVFLMIRRKKMTVFLDAKETTSVIDLKRMIAGITKTLPENQRLFKDEEVMDDRKSLTDYNLNPTTAKAQSPATIGLSFRDENGRFEMLEITSLSTPPELPDVMKSPETQCQTHDQSVN
;
A
#
# COMPACT_ATOMS: atom_id res chain seq x y z
N MET A 1 -17.89 -8.43 3.97
CA MET A 1 -17.43 -7.46 4.99
C MET A 1 -16.57 -6.39 4.34
N ASP A 2 -16.32 -5.27 5.02
CA ASP A 2 -15.49 -4.18 4.50
C ASP A 2 -14.00 -4.45 4.71
N VAL A 3 -13.19 -4.00 3.76
CA VAL A 3 -11.72 -4.06 3.77
C VAL A 3 -11.17 -2.66 3.51
N PHE A 4 -10.06 -2.35 4.17
CA PHE A 4 -9.43 -1.02 4.09
C PHE A 4 -8.14 -1.11 3.29
N LEU A 5 -8.03 -0.25 2.28
CA LEU A 5 -6.99 -0.31 1.26
C LEU A 5 -6.18 0.99 1.22
N MET A 6 -4.90 0.84 0.93
CA MET A 6 -3.96 1.91 0.68
C MET A 6 -3.47 1.78 -0.77
N ILE A 7 -4.06 2.55 -1.69
CA ILE A 7 -3.66 2.56 -3.10
C ILE A 7 -2.47 3.48 -3.26
N ARG A 8 -1.33 2.96 -3.74
CA ARG A 8 -0.07 3.70 -3.80
C ARG A 8 0.50 3.75 -5.20
N ARG A 9 0.96 4.94 -5.59
CA ARG A 9 1.67 5.20 -6.85
C ARG A 9 2.60 6.39 -6.66
N LYS A 10 3.91 6.22 -6.92
CA LYS A 10 4.93 7.25 -6.70
C LYS A 10 4.78 7.81 -5.27
N LYS A 11 4.54 9.12 -5.15
CA LYS A 11 4.26 9.81 -3.87
C LYS A 11 2.78 9.91 -3.51
N MET A 12 1.88 9.40 -4.34
CA MET A 12 0.43 9.43 -4.10
C MET A 12 0.02 8.20 -3.29
N THR A 13 -0.78 8.44 -2.25
CA THR A 13 -1.46 7.41 -1.46
C THR A 13 -2.94 7.79 -1.31
N VAL A 14 -3.83 6.88 -1.69
CA VAL A 14 -5.29 7.03 -1.52
C VAL A 14 -5.78 5.97 -0.56
N PHE A 15 -6.46 6.38 0.50
CA PHE A 15 -7.15 5.47 1.41
C PHE A 15 -8.59 5.30 0.96
N LEU A 16 -9.04 4.06 0.84
CA LEU A 16 -10.41 3.72 0.49
C LEU A 16 -10.83 2.43 1.16
N ASP A 17 -12.12 2.30 1.42
CA ASP A 17 -12.76 1.05 1.82
C ASP A 17 -13.59 0.48 0.69
N ALA A 18 -13.74 -0.84 0.69
CA ALA A 18 -14.58 -1.57 -0.24
C ALA A 18 -15.09 -2.85 0.41
N LYS A 19 -16.10 -3.49 -0.17
CA LYS A 19 -16.47 -4.85 0.23
C LYS A 19 -15.38 -5.83 -0.23
N GLU A 20 -15.06 -6.86 0.54
CA GLU A 20 -14.10 -7.91 0.13
C GLU A 20 -14.50 -8.60 -1.19
N THR A 21 -15.81 -8.64 -1.49
CA THR A 21 -16.38 -9.18 -2.73
C THR A 21 -16.31 -8.21 -3.92
N THR A 22 -15.79 -6.99 -3.72
CA THR A 22 -15.65 -6.01 -4.80
C THR A 22 -14.69 -6.55 -5.85
N SER A 23 -15.05 -6.42 -7.12
CA SER A 23 -14.19 -6.82 -8.22
C SER A 23 -13.03 -5.83 -8.40
N VAL A 24 -11.92 -6.29 -8.99
CA VAL A 24 -10.79 -5.42 -9.33
C VAL A 24 -11.21 -4.32 -10.31
N ILE A 25 -12.11 -4.61 -11.26
CA ILE A 25 -12.63 -3.58 -12.18
C ILE A 25 -13.44 -2.51 -11.45
N ASP A 26 -14.23 -2.88 -10.45
CA ASP A 26 -14.99 -1.91 -9.65
C ASP A 26 -14.07 -1.08 -8.75
N LEU A 27 -13.02 -1.68 -8.19
CA LEU A 27 -11.99 -0.94 -7.47
C LEU A 27 -11.30 0.09 -8.39
N LYS A 28 -10.95 -0.28 -9.63
CA LYS A 28 -10.41 0.67 -10.63
C LYS A 28 -11.37 1.81 -10.94
N ARG A 29 -12.69 1.57 -10.97
CA ARG A 29 -13.71 2.62 -11.14
C ARG A 29 -13.73 3.59 -9.96
N MET A 30 -13.59 3.10 -8.72
CA MET A 30 -13.46 3.96 -7.54
C MET A 30 -12.21 4.85 -7.64
N ILE A 31 -11.07 4.27 -8.01
CA ILE A 31 -9.81 4.99 -8.23
C ILE A 31 -9.96 6.00 -9.38
N ALA A 32 -10.69 5.66 -10.44
CA ALA A 32 -10.96 6.56 -11.56
C ALA A 32 -11.76 7.80 -11.12
N GLY A 33 -12.71 7.63 -10.19
CA GLY A 33 -13.46 8.73 -9.59
C GLY A 33 -12.57 9.79 -8.94
N ILE A 34 -11.43 9.38 -8.38
CA ILE A 34 -10.48 10.23 -7.66
C ILE A 34 -9.39 10.76 -8.61
N THR A 35 -8.74 9.86 -9.36
CA THR A 35 -7.56 10.15 -10.18
C THR A 35 -7.88 10.65 -11.58
N LYS A 36 -9.16 10.56 -12.00
CA LYS A 36 -9.66 10.88 -13.34
C LYS A 36 -8.98 10.08 -14.46
N THR A 37 -8.33 8.96 -14.13
CA THR A 37 -7.74 8.03 -15.09
C THR A 37 -8.71 6.87 -15.32
N LEU A 38 -9.03 6.56 -16.57
CA LEU A 38 -9.99 5.50 -16.91
C LEU A 38 -9.50 4.11 -16.45
N PRO A 39 -10.38 3.19 -16.04
CA PRO A 39 -10.00 1.86 -15.53
C PRO A 39 -9.05 1.06 -16.44
N GLU A 40 -9.22 1.12 -17.76
CA GLU A 40 -8.38 0.43 -18.75
C GLU A 40 -6.93 0.96 -18.80
N ASN A 41 -6.75 2.20 -18.35
CA ASN A 41 -5.45 2.85 -18.21
C ASN A 41 -4.88 2.68 -16.80
N GLN A 42 -5.50 1.87 -15.95
CA GLN A 42 -5.00 1.51 -14.63
C GLN A 42 -4.58 0.05 -14.59
N ARG A 43 -3.47 -0.21 -13.91
CA ARG A 43 -3.03 -1.56 -13.54
C ARG A 43 -2.74 -1.60 -12.06
N LEU A 44 -3.42 -2.51 -11.37
CA LEU A 44 -3.31 -2.71 -9.93
C LEU A 44 -2.43 -3.90 -9.63
N PHE A 45 -1.71 -3.83 -8.51
CA PHE A 45 -0.80 -4.86 -8.05
C PHE A 45 -1.09 -5.20 -6.60
N LYS A 46 -1.14 -6.50 -6.32
CA LYS A 46 -1.01 -7.01 -4.96
C LYS A 46 0.41 -7.52 -4.80
N ASP A 47 1.20 -6.79 -4.02
CA ASP A 47 2.64 -7.00 -3.91
C ASP A 47 3.28 -6.88 -5.31
N GLU A 48 3.78 -7.95 -5.93
CA GLU A 48 4.30 -7.94 -7.31
C GLU A 48 3.33 -8.55 -8.35
N GLU A 49 2.19 -9.10 -7.91
CA GLU A 49 1.22 -9.76 -8.80
C GLU A 49 0.26 -8.73 -9.42
N VAL A 50 0.13 -8.75 -10.75
CA VAL A 50 -0.88 -7.95 -11.46
C VAL A 50 -2.27 -8.51 -11.19
N MET A 51 -3.19 -7.64 -10.78
CA MET A 51 -4.56 -8.03 -10.45
C MET A 51 -5.43 -8.17 -11.72
N ASP A 52 -6.25 -9.23 -11.79
CA ASP A 52 -7.21 -9.52 -12.85
C ASP A 52 -8.55 -8.83 -12.56
N ASP A 53 -9.04 -8.08 -13.53
CA ASP A 53 -10.31 -7.32 -13.48
C ASP A 53 -11.53 -8.17 -13.07
N ARG A 54 -11.51 -9.47 -13.37
CA ARG A 54 -12.62 -10.40 -13.08
C ARG A 54 -12.59 -10.95 -11.67
N LYS A 55 -11.45 -10.88 -10.98
CA LYS A 55 -11.29 -11.39 -9.62
C LYS A 55 -11.79 -10.37 -8.59
N SER A 56 -12.17 -10.87 -7.44
CA SER A 56 -12.53 -10.10 -6.25
C SER A 56 -11.31 -9.77 -5.38
N LEU A 57 -11.46 -8.86 -4.43
CA LEU A 57 -10.40 -8.56 -3.46
C LEU A 57 -10.06 -9.78 -2.59
N THR A 58 -11.06 -10.59 -2.24
CA THR A 58 -10.85 -11.85 -1.48
C THR A 58 -9.90 -12.81 -2.18
N ASP A 59 -9.93 -12.89 -3.51
CA ASP A 59 -9.03 -13.75 -4.30
C ASP A 59 -7.55 -13.37 -4.15
N TYR A 60 -7.27 -12.15 -3.67
CA TYR A 60 -5.95 -11.61 -3.36
C TYR A 60 -5.65 -11.60 -1.86
N ASN A 61 -6.37 -12.40 -1.06
CA ASN A 61 -6.29 -12.42 0.40
C ASN A 61 -6.56 -11.06 1.06
N LEU A 62 -7.31 -10.18 0.40
CA LEU A 62 -7.77 -8.90 0.97
C LEU A 62 -9.11 -9.12 1.64
N ASN A 63 -9.08 -9.40 2.94
CA ASN A 63 -10.25 -9.69 3.77
C ASN A 63 -10.16 -8.89 5.08
N PRO A 64 -11.21 -8.86 5.93
CA PRO A 64 -11.25 -8.03 7.13
C PRO A 64 -10.15 -8.33 8.15
N THR A 65 -9.51 -9.51 8.07
CA THR A 65 -8.43 -9.89 8.99
C THR A 65 -7.08 -9.35 8.54
N THR A 66 -6.87 -9.21 7.22
CA THR A 66 -5.61 -8.78 6.61
C THR A 66 -5.61 -7.31 6.20
N ALA A 67 -6.79 -6.74 5.93
CA ALA A 67 -6.99 -5.37 5.46
C ALA A 67 -7.86 -4.58 6.45
N LYS A 68 -7.31 -4.32 7.65
CA LYS A 68 -8.00 -3.67 8.77
C LYS A 68 -7.90 -2.15 8.68
N ALA A 69 -8.83 -1.42 9.32
CA ALA A 69 -8.81 0.04 9.32
C ALA A 69 -7.48 0.64 9.85
N GLN A 70 -6.95 0.10 10.94
CA GLN A 70 -5.68 0.52 11.54
C GLN A 70 -4.44 -0.02 10.82
N SER A 71 -4.61 -0.98 9.91
CA SER A 71 -3.52 -1.60 9.15
C SER A 71 -4.04 -1.98 7.76
N PRO A 72 -4.31 -0.98 6.90
CA PRO A 72 -4.91 -1.20 5.59
C PRO A 72 -3.93 -1.93 4.67
N ALA A 73 -4.47 -2.74 3.77
CA ALA A 73 -3.65 -3.48 2.82
C ALA A 73 -3.16 -2.57 1.69
N THR A 74 -1.89 -2.69 1.33
CA THR A 74 -1.31 -1.91 0.23
C THR A 74 -1.65 -2.55 -1.13
N ILE A 75 -2.06 -1.70 -2.08
CA ILE A 75 -2.24 -2.04 -3.49
C ILE A 75 -1.41 -1.06 -4.32
N GLY A 76 -0.54 -1.60 -5.18
CA GLY A 76 0.23 -0.81 -6.13
C GLY A 76 -0.64 -0.36 -7.30
N LEU A 77 -0.39 0.85 -7.80
CA LEU A 77 -1.09 1.41 -8.96
C LEU A 77 -0.06 1.93 -9.97
N SER A 78 -0.26 1.59 -11.23
CA SER A 78 0.45 2.18 -12.37
C SER A 78 -0.55 2.64 -13.42
N PHE A 79 -0.19 3.70 -14.16
CA PHE A 79 -0.98 4.20 -15.26
C PHE A 79 -0.38 3.86 -16.61
N ARG A 80 -1.26 3.78 -17.62
CA ARG A 80 -0.88 3.73 -19.02
C ARG A 80 -0.59 5.13 -19.53
N ASP A 81 0.53 5.28 -20.22
CA ASP A 81 0.93 6.52 -20.88
C ASP A 81 0.23 6.70 -22.24
N GLU A 82 0.50 7.84 -22.87
CA GLU A 82 -0.04 8.21 -24.19
C GLU A 82 0.43 7.27 -25.31
N ASN A 83 1.57 6.59 -25.13
CA ASN A 83 2.11 5.60 -26.06
C ASN A 83 1.45 4.23 -25.89
N GLY A 84 0.47 4.10 -24.99
CA GLY A 84 -0.22 2.85 -24.69
C GLY A 84 0.59 1.89 -23.82
N ARG A 85 1.70 2.33 -23.22
CA ARG A 85 2.57 1.53 -22.36
C ARG A 85 2.27 1.83 -20.90
N PHE A 86 2.21 0.78 -20.08
CA PHE A 86 2.11 0.97 -18.64
C PHE A 86 3.47 1.39 -18.08
N GLU A 87 3.47 2.39 -17.22
CA GLU A 87 4.64 2.72 -16.42
C GLU A 87 5.01 1.56 -15.48
N MET A 88 6.27 1.52 -15.06
CA MET A 88 6.72 0.56 -14.07
C MET A 88 6.06 0.85 -12.72
N LEU A 89 5.78 -0.20 -11.94
CA LEU A 89 5.31 -0.03 -10.57
C LEU A 89 6.38 0.71 -9.76
N GLU A 90 6.03 1.87 -9.24
CA GLU A 90 6.90 2.70 -8.41
C GLU A 90 6.10 3.14 -7.19
N ILE A 91 6.61 2.84 -5.99
CA ILE A 91 6.04 3.27 -4.72
C ILE A 91 7.16 3.94 -3.91
N THR A 92 7.05 5.25 -3.68
CA THR A 92 8.05 5.98 -2.90
C THR A 92 7.93 5.59 -1.43
N SER A 93 9.03 5.16 -0.80
CA SER A 93 9.07 4.87 0.64
C SER A 93 8.67 6.11 1.47
N LEU A 94 7.98 5.88 2.58
CA LEU A 94 7.75 6.94 3.55
C LEU A 94 9.07 7.33 4.24
N SER A 95 9.08 8.49 4.89
CA SER A 95 10.21 8.91 5.72
C SER A 95 10.47 7.90 6.84
N THR A 96 11.74 7.71 7.18
CA THR A 96 12.14 6.95 8.36
C THR A 96 11.91 7.78 9.63
N PRO A 97 11.43 7.17 10.72
CA PRO A 97 11.31 7.86 12.01
C PRO A 97 12.70 8.31 12.53
N PRO A 98 12.77 9.35 13.38
CA PRO A 98 14.01 9.74 14.02
C PRO A 98 14.49 8.67 15.02
N GLU A 99 15.74 8.80 15.47
CA GLU A 99 16.25 7.94 16.55
C GLU A 99 15.40 8.12 17.82
N LEU A 100 15.13 7.00 18.49
CA LEU A 100 14.38 7.00 19.73
C LEU A 100 15.19 7.71 20.84
N PRO A 101 14.62 8.69 21.57
CA PRO A 101 15.33 9.33 22.68
C PRO A 101 15.72 8.33 23.77
N ASP A 102 16.83 8.56 24.46
CA ASP A 102 17.35 7.62 25.47
C ASP A 102 16.34 7.33 26.60
N VAL A 103 15.56 8.34 27.01
CA VAL A 103 14.49 8.20 28.01
C VAL A 103 13.35 7.27 27.60
N MET A 104 13.22 6.99 26.30
CA MET A 104 12.24 6.06 25.74
C MET A 104 12.86 4.69 25.39
N LYS A 105 14.20 4.56 25.41
CA LYS A 105 14.88 3.27 25.24
C LYS A 105 14.66 2.42 26.49
N SER A 106 14.44 1.12 26.32
CA SER A 106 14.38 0.20 27.47
C SER A 106 15.73 0.15 28.20
N PRO A 107 15.76 -0.06 29.53
CA PRO A 107 17.02 -0.13 30.29
C PRO A 107 18.00 -1.18 29.75
N GLU A 108 17.49 -2.28 29.20
CA GLU A 108 18.28 -3.35 28.57
C GLU A 108 19.04 -2.86 27.31
N THR A 109 18.48 -1.90 26.59
CA THR A 109 19.11 -1.29 25.41
C THR A 109 20.15 -0.23 25.81
N GLN A 110 19.96 0.44 26.96
CA GLN A 110 20.89 1.45 27.47
C GLN A 110 22.22 0.84 27.97
N CYS A 111 22.18 -0.39 28.51
CA CYS A 111 23.37 -1.09 29.01
C CYS A 111 24.35 -1.53 27.91
N GLN A 112 23.89 -1.76 26.67
CA GLN A 112 24.76 -2.20 25.56
C GLN A 112 25.52 -1.04 24.91
N THR A 113 24.99 0.18 24.95
CA THR A 113 25.65 1.37 24.39
C THR A 113 26.81 1.90 25.22
N HIS A 114 26.89 1.55 26.51
CA HIS A 114 27.97 2.05 27.38
C HIS A 114 29.29 1.27 27.28
N ASP A 115 29.27 0.06 26.70
CA ASP A 115 30.44 -0.83 26.61
C ASP A 115 31.21 -0.72 25.27
N GLN A 116 30.70 0.06 24.29
CA GLN A 116 31.41 0.31 23.02
C GLN A 116 32.18 1.64 23.00
N SER A 117 32.09 2.45 24.06
CA SER A 117 32.80 3.74 24.17
C SER A 117 34.17 3.60 24.85
N VAL A 118 34.61 2.39 25.17
CA VAL A 118 35.88 2.11 25.85
C VAL A 118 36.66 1.04 25.09
N ASN A 119 37.22 1.41 23.93
CA ASN A 119 38.44 0.83 23.37
C ASN A 119 39.05 1.75 22.31
#